data_AF-A0A538FWT5-F1
#
_entry.id   AF-A0A538FWT5-F1
#
_cell.length_a   1.000
_cell.length_b   1.000
_cell.length_c   1.000
_cell.angle_alpha   90.00
_cell.angle_beta   90.00
_cell.angle_gamma   90.00
#
_symmetry.space_group_name_H-M   'P 1'
#
loop_
_entity.id
_entity.type
_entity.pdbx_description
1 polymer ?
#
loop_
_entity_poly.entity_id
_entity_poly.type
_entity_poly.pdbx_seq_one_letter_code
_entity_poly.pdbx_strand_id
1 'polypeptide(L)'
;MGRARSVPSKNIPLAVLALSVSFVAALAVGGPAWASQLVDRNATNVHLEVNAKGQALITYRVGRRIRRVLGWGAINARPSASGGKQVSFRLDYSGGWGTYHRRLWQAFPDTCRRYDGPVLTHVVASCTAGDGTYWALQGWKVGLPDLGFLPWLPDQKVPWLTLSHWRGETAELEVHTDWVYGGRFQQVFGRLTYLGRPVYGYRTTRVGAPTDRFGRLLYLDTLDAPAYGRGWRRENSFVSHKGTGVFCYGFYRHNPTSGGYAAPPRWPRPHPRGPGVGKRYRLTVAGPGVTPDISWEGPGLHAYSPKDPADVAYEQAENAILDSYRDRLCRQH
;
A
#
# COMPACT_ATOMS: atom_id res chain seq x y z
N MET A 1 -64.29 -54.80 28.81
CA MET A 1 -64.08 -54.71 27.34
C MET A 1 -64.01 -53.22 27.01
N GLY A 2 -62.97 -52.60 26.45
CA GLY A 2 -61.66 -52.99 25.93
C GLY A 2 -60.93 -51.70 25.51
N ARG A 3 -59.66 -51.57 25.92
CA ARG A 3 -58.51 -50.76 25.40
C ARG A 3 -58.79 -49.35 24.84
N ALA A 4 -58.35 -48.23 25.45
CA ALA A 4 -56.98 -47.74 25.76
C ALA A 4 -56.13 -47.31 24.53
N ARG A 5 -55.74 -46.01 24.51
CA ARG A 5 -54.38 -45.42 24.31
C ARG A 5 -54.52 -43.92 23.93
N SER A 6 -54.44 -42.97 24.88
CA SER A 6 -53.26 -42.34 25.51
C SER A 6 -52.48 -41.37 24.61
N VAL A 7 -52.62 -40.07 24.89
CA VAL A 7 -51.71 -38.98 24.49
C VAL A 7 -51.08 -38.43 25.79
N PRO A 8 -49.74 -38.38 25.95
CA PRO A 8 -49.09 -37.81 27.13
C PRO A 8 -48.96 -36.28 26.96
N SER A 9 -49.47 -35.45 27.90
CA SER A 9 -48.91 -35.04 29.21
C SER A 9 -47.71 -34.09 29.08
N LYS A 10 -47.90 -32.77 29.27
CA LYS A 10 -47.92 -32.00 30.54
C LYS A 10 -46.53 -31.53 30.98
N ASN A 11 -46.41 -30.19 31.08
CA ASN A 11 -45.90 -29.32 32.16
C ASN A 11 -44.57 -29.73 32.86
N ILE A 12 -43.71 -28.87 33.42
CA ILE A 12 -43.85 -27.75 34.37
C ILE A 12 -42.47 -26.95 34.37
N PRO A 13 -42.08 -26.10 35.36
CA PRO A 13 -41.99 -24.62 35.35
C PRO A 13 -40.54 -24.01 35.38
N LEU A 14 -40.51 -22.66 35.51
CA LEU A 14 -39.39 -21.72 35.74
C LEU A 14 -38.08 -22.27 36.36
N ALA A 15 -36.97 -22.07 35.63
CA ALA A 15 -35.72 -21.41 36.06
C ALA A 15 -34.70 -21.48 34.90
N VAL A 16 -33.60 -20.70 34.97
CA VAL A 16 -32.42 -20.69 34.07
C VAL A 16 -32.54 -19.68 32.90
N LEU A 17 -32.06 -18.46 33.12
CA LEU A 17 -30.74 -17.94 32.71
C LEU A 17 -30.59 -17.74 31.18
N ALA A 18 -30.59 -16.46 30.80
CA ALA A 18 -29.74 -15.81 29.81
C ALA A 18 -29.26 -16.62 28.59
N LEU A 19 -29.78 -16.28 27.41
CA LEU A 19 -28.99 -16.27 26.17
C LEU A 19 -29.60 -15.30 25.16
N SER A 20 -29.32 -14.01 25.38
CA SER A 20 -29.39 -12.98 24.35
C SER A 20 -28.32 -13.32 23.31
N VAL A 21 -28.70 -13.99 22.22
CA VAL A 21 -27.81 -14.21 21.08
C VAL A 21 -27.67 -12.87 20.34
N SER A 22 -26.76 -12.04 20.83
CA SER A 22 -26.25 -10.88 20.11
C SER A 22 -25.55 -11.38 18.85
N PHE A 23 -26.21 -11.23 17.71
CA PHE A 23 -25.64 -11.45 16.39
C PHE A 23 -24.56 -10.40 16.14
N VAL A 24 -23.32 -10.68 16.59
CA VAL A 24 -22.14 -9.90 16.21
C VAL A 24 -21.89 -10.18 14.73
N ALA A 25 -22.46 -9.34 13.88
CA ALA A 25 -22.04 -9.23 12.49
C ALA A 25 -20.60 -8.75 12.48
N ALA A 26 -19.66 -9.70 12.43
CA ALA A 26 -18.27 -9.42 12.12
C ALA A 26 -18.24 -8.84 10.69
N LEU A 27 -18.21 -7.51 10.60
CA LEU A 27 -17.82 -6.80 9.39
C LEU A 27 -16.37 -7.22 9.09
N ALA A 28 -16.24 -8.28 8.30
CA ALA A 28 -15.00 -8.60 7.62
C ALA A 28 -14.76 -7.46 6.63
N VAL A 29 -14.08 -6.40 7.09
CA VAL A 29 -13.47 -5.41 6.21
C VAL A 29 -12.46 -6.19 5.39
N GLY A 30 -12.85 -6.57 4.17
CA GLY A 30 -11.95 -7.21 3.22
C GLY A 30 -10.71 -6.33 3.10
N GLY A 31 -9.56 -6.88 3.51
CA GLY A 31 -8.30 -6.15 3.42
C GLY A 31 -8.07 -5.69 1.98
N PRO A 32 -7.48 -4.50 1.77
CA PRO A 32 -7.16 -4.05 0.43
C PRO A 32 -6.32 -5.11 -0.28
N ALA A 33 -6.65 -5.39 -1.54
CA ALA A 33 -5.84 -6.29 -2.35
C ALA A 33 -4.54 -5.55 -2.67
N TRP A 34 -3.43 -5.98 -2.07
CA TRP A 34 -2.12 -5.36 -2.28
C TRP A 34 -1.53 -5.80 -3.63
N ALA A 35 -1.03 -4.83 -4.40
CA ALA A 35 -0.05 -5.04 -5.48
C ALA A 35 1.34 -4.74 -4.88
N SER A 36 2.37 -5.49 -5.28
CA SER A 36 3.47 -6.02 -4.44
C SER A 36 2.96 -6.83 -3.24
N GLN A 37 3.46 -8.06 -3.11
CA GLN A 37 2.78 -9.04 -2.26
C GLN A 37 3.38 -9.03 -0.85
N LEU A 38 2.59 -8.64 0.13
CA LEU A 38 2.98 -8.72 1.54
C LEU A 38 3.33 -10.17 1.89
N VAL A 39 4.55 -10.37 2.36
CA VAL A 39 5.01 -11.64 2.93
C VAL A 39 4.68 -11.67 4.42
N ASP A 40 5.11 -10.65 5.17
CA ASP A 40 4.87 -10.54 6.61
C ASP A 40 5.10 -9.10 7.10
N ARG A 41 4.96 -8.87 8.40
CA ARG A 41 5.24 -7.59 9.07
C ARG A 41 6.26 -7.75 10.17
N ASN A 42 7.02 -6.70 10.43
CA ASN A 42 8.05 -6.66 11.47
C ASN A 42 9.12 -7.76 11.34
N ALA A 43 9.48 -8.10 10.10
CA ALA A 43 10.47 -9.11 9.80
C ALA A 43 11.89 -8.57 10.04
N THR A 44 12.75 -9.39 10.64
CA THR A 44 14.18 -9.13 10.84
C THR A 44 15.02 -10.32 10.39
N ASN A 45 16.34 -10.15 10.25
CA ASN A 45 17.26 -11.19 9.78
C ASN A 45 16.74 -11.87 8.51
N VAL A 46 16.41 -11.04 7.52
CA VAL A 46 15.76 -11.44 6.28
C VAL A 46 16.81 -11.95 5.31
N HIS A 47 16.55 -13.12 4.73
CA HIS A 47 17.36 -13.74 3.70
C HIS A 47 16.47 -14.14 2.52
N LEU A 48 17.02 -13.96 1.32
CA LEU A 48 16.38 -14.29 0.05
C LEU A 48 17.29 -15.26 -0.70
N GLU A 49 16.74 -16.42 -1.05
CA GLU A 49 17.38 -17.41 -1.92
C GLU A 49 16.41 -17.68 -3.08
N VAL A 50 16.92 -17.88 -4.30
CA VAL A 50 16.09 -18.11 -5.49
C VAL A 50 16.64 -19.27 -6.29
N ASN A 51 15.79 -20.24 -6.62
CA ASN A 51 16.21 -21.41 -7.39
C ASN A 51 15.95 -21.25 -8.89
N ALA A 52 16.55 -22.15 -9.69
CA ALA A 52 16.38 -22.20 -11.14
C ALA A 52 14.94 -22.54 -11.61
N LYS A 53 14.01 -22.85 -10.68
CA LYS A 53 12.60 -23.11 -11.01
C LYS A 53 11.72 -21.86 -10.87
N GLY A 54 12.32 -20.68 -10.65
CA GLY A 54 11.59 -19.43 -10.46
C GLY A 54 10.84 -19.39 -9.13
N GLN A 55 11.46 -19.90 -8.07
CA GLN A 55 10.92 -19.88 -6.70
C GLN A 55 11.89 -19.15 -5.79
N ALA A 56 11.35 -18.34 -4.89
CA ALA A 56 12.07 -17.70 -3.81
C ALA A 56 11.81 -18.44 -2.49
N LEU A 57 12.87 -18.69 -1.72
CA LEU A 57 12.79 -19.01 -0.30
C LEU A 57 13.13 -17.75 0.50
N ILE A 58 12.19 -17.35 1.35
CA ILE A 58 12.29 -16.15 2.18
C ILE A 58 12.37 -16.63 3.62
N THR A 59 13.56 -16.46 4.22
CA THR A 59 13.81 -16.83 5.62
C THR A 59 13.94 -15.56 6.44
N TYR A 60 13.19 -15.46 7.53
CA TYR A 60 13.22 -14.28 8.40
C TYR A 60 12.77 -14.61 9.82
N ARG A 61 12.91 -13.65 10.73
CA ARG A 61 12.42 -13.73 12.11
C ARG A 61 11.27 -12.77 12.34
N VAL A 62 10.26 -13.23 13.08
CA VAL A 62 9.21 -12.37 13.67
C VAL A 62 9.12 -12.74 15.15
N GLY A 63 9.45 -11.78 16.00
CA GLY A 63 9.68 -12.05 17.42
C GLY A 63 10.77 -13.12 17.60
N ARG A 64 10.46 -14.20 18.31
CA ARG A 64 11.39 -15.32 18.55
C ARG A 64 11.29 -16.44 17.51
N ARG A 65 10.38 -16.35 16.54
CA ARG A 65 10.10 -17.43 15.58
C ARG A 65 10.83 -17.18 14.26
N ILE A 66 11.48 -18.22 13.75
CA ILE A 66 11.97 -18.25 12.37
C ILE A 66 10.81 -18.66 11.46
N ARG A 67 10.62 -17.92 10.38
CA ARG A 67 9.68 -18.19 9.30
C ARG A 67 10.44 -18.54 8.04
N ARG A 68 9.85 -19.42 7.24
CA ARG A 68 10.36 -19.85 5.94
C ARG A 68 9.20 -19.89 4.97
N VAL A 69 9.20 -18.98 4.02
CA VAL A 69 8.10 -18.80 3.07
C VAL A 69 8.63 -19.07 1.68
N LEU A 70 8.00 -19.99 0.96
CA LEU A 70 8.25 -20.13 -0.47
C LEU A 70 7.30 -19.23 -1.26
N GLY A 71 7.82 -18.51 -2.25
CA GLY A 71 7.04 -17.67 -3.17
C GLY A 71 7.36 -17.98 -4.64
N TRP A 72 6.35 -18.15 -5.49
CA TRP A 72 6.56 -18.45 -6.91
C TRP A 72 5.32 -18.15 -7.77
N GLY A 73 5.46 -18.33 -9.09
CA GLY A 73 4.35 -18.38 -10.05
C GLY A 73 3.84 -17.02 -10.54
N ALA A 74 4.55 -15.94 -10.27
CA ALA A 74 4.25 -14.61 -10.78
C ALA A 74 5.52 -13.86 -11.15
N ILE A 75 5.45 -13.07 -12.22
CA ILE A 75 6.48 -12.15 -12.70
C ILE A 75 5.81 -10.92 -13.32
N ASN A 76 6.43 -9.74 -13.16
CA ASN A 76 6.00 -8.47 -13.75
C ASN A 76 4.58 -8.05 -13.33
N ALA A 77 3.92 -7.25 -14.18
CA ALA A 77 2.54 -6.85 -14.05
C ALA A 77 1.80 -7.02 -15.37
N ARG A 78 0.49 -7.19 -15.29
CA ARG A 78 -0.43 -7.01 -16.40
C ARG A 78 -0.93 -5.57 -16.43
N PRO A 79 -1.14 -4.97 -17.63
CA PRO A 79 -1.81 -3.69 -17.76
C PRO A 79 -3.18 -3.69 -17.07
N SER A 80 -3.59 -2.53 -16.55
CA SER A 80 -4.90 -2.36 -15.93
C SER A 80 -6.03 -2.69 -16.91
N ALA A 81 -6.83 -3.72 -16.60
CA ALA A 81 -7.92 -4.18 -17.46
C ALA A 81 -9.19 -4.45 -16.64
N SER A 82 -10.34 -3.97 -17.13
CA SER A 82 -11.62 -4.18 -16.46
C SER A 82 -11.98 -5.67 -16.45
N GLY A 83 -12.40 -6.20 -15.30
CA GLY A 83 -12.65 -7.64 -15.13
C GLY A 83 -11.41 -8.54 -15.20
N GLY A 84 -10.23 -7.97 -15.44
CA GLY A 84 -8.97 -8.70 -15.53
C GLY A 84 -8.49 -9.23 -14.17
N LYS A 85 -7.60 -10.23 -14.23
CA LYS A 85 -6.85 -10.70 -13.06
C LYS A 85 -5.41 -10.25 -13.18
N GLN A 86 -4.94 -9.53 -12.17
CA GLN A 86 -3.53 -9.22 -12.00
C GLN A 86 -2.73 -10.47 -11.61
N VAL A 87 -1.43 -10.48 -11.89
CA VAL A 87 -0.51 -11.53 -11.43
C VAL A 87 -0.30 -11.46 -9.91
N SER A 88 -0.13 -12.61 -9.26
CA SER A 88 0.10 -12.73 -7.82
C SER A 88 0.87 -14.01 -7.50
N PHE A 89 1.78 -13.96 -6.54
CA PHE A 89 2.51 -15.13 -6.06
C PHE A 89 1.59 -16.13 -5.39
N ARG A 90 1.97 -17.40 -5.53
CA ARG A 90 1.62 -18.46 -4.59
C ARG A 90 2.61 -18.40 -3.45
N LEU A 91 2.11 -18.40 -2.21
CA LEU A 91 2.93 -18.38 -1.00
C LEU A 91 2.69 -19.63 -0.16
N ASP A 92 3.75 -20.27 0.28
CA ASP A 92 3.72 -21.40 1.22
C ASP A 92 4.54 -21.07 2.46
N TYR A 93 3.84 -20.79 3.57
CA TYR A 93 4.41 -20.39 4.86
C TYR A 93 5.01 -21.54 5.68
N SER A 94 5.03 -22.77 5.14
CA SER A 94 5.59 -23.95 5.80
C SER A 94 6.99 -24.32 5.31
N GLY A 95 7.59 -23.52 4.42
CA GLY A 95 8.89 -23.80 3.82
C GLY A 95 8.87 -25.00 2.84
N GLY A 96 7.74 -25.23 2.19
CA GLY A 96 7.55 -26.25 1.15
C GLY A 96 6.72 -27.47 1.56
N TRP A 97 6.39 -27.63 2.83
CA TRP A 97 5.59 -28.76 3.28
C TRP A 97 4.16 -28.73 2.73
N GLY A 98 3.53 -27.56 2.71
CA GLY A 98 2.15 -27.37 2.24
C GLY A 98 2.00 -27.64 0.75
N THR A 99 3.04 -27.36 -0.03
CA THR A 99 3.01 -27.51 -1.50
C THR A 99 3.60 -28.82 -1.97
N TYR A 100 4.70 -29.27 -1.37
CA TYR A 100 5.51 -30.40 -1.85
C TYR A 100 5.54 -31.57 -0.87
N HIS A 101 4.91 -31.46 0.30
CA HIS A 101 5.02 -32.43 1.40
C HIS A 101 6.47 -32.76 1.77
N ARG A 102 7.36 -31.76 1.61
CA ARG A 102 8.80 -31.85 1.88
C ARG A 102 9.30 -30.55 2.47
N ARG A 103 10.29 -30.62 3.35
CA ARG A 103 10.98 -29.46 3.92
C ARG A 103 12.01 -28.91 2.91
N LEU A 104 11.54 -28.38 1.79
CA LEU A 104 12.40 -27.87 0.72
C LEU A 104 13.45 -26.87 1.21
N TRP A 105 13.11 -26.10 2.25
CA TRP A 105 14.03 -25.14 2.84
C TRP A 105 15.35 -25.73 3.36
N GLN A 106 15.43 -27.03 3.65
CA GLN A 106 16.65 -27.65 4.18
C GLN A 106 17.76 -27.82 3.14
N ALA A 107 17.38 -27.93 1.87
CA ALA A 107 18.29 -28.17 0.76
C ALA A 107 17.82 -27.35 -0.46
N PHE A 108 17.52 -26.08 -0.23
CA PHE A 108 17.04 -25.19 -1.27
C PHE A 108 18.20 -24.77 -2.17
N PRO A 109 18.19 -25.12 -3.48
CA PRO A 109 19.31 -24.79 -4.34
C PRO A 109 19.23 -23.31 -4.74
N ASP A 110 20.14 -22.51 -4.21
CA ASP A 110 20.20 -21.07 -4.50
C ASP A 110 21.00 -20.78 -5.78
N THR A 111 20.44 -19.91 -6.61
CA THR A 111 21.01 -19.38 -7.85
C THR A 111 21.11 -17.86 -7.81
N CYS A 112 20.75 -17.22 -6.68
CA CYS A 112 20.87 -15.79 -6.49
C CYS A 112 22.32 -15.33 -6.73
N ARG A 113 22.47 -14.37 -7.63
CA ARG A 113 23.69 -13.62 -7.84
C ARG A 113 23.50 -12.20 -7.33
N ARG A 114 24.62 -11.47 -7.20
CA ARG A 114 24.60 -10.04 -6.87
C ARG A 114 23.63 -9.32 -7.82
N TYR A 115 22.69 -8.59 -7.24
CA TYR A 115 21.71 -7.81 -7.99
C TYR A 115 22.41 -6.75 -8.87
N ASP A 116 22.04 -6.73 -10.15
CA ASP A 116 22.57 -5.83 -11.18
C ASP A 116 21.47 -5.08 -11.95
N GLY A 117 20.24 -5.09 -11.43
CA GLY A 117 19.09 -4.41 -12.03
C GLY A 117 18.96 -2.92 -11.66
N PRO A 118 17.81 -2.30 -11.99
CA PRO A 118 17.50 -0.91 -11.67
C PRO A 118 17.65 -0.55 -10.18
N VAL A 119 17.84 0.73 -9.86
CA VAL A 119 17.90 1.18 -8.46
C VAL A 119 16.56 0.90 -7.77
N LEU A 120 16.63 0.34 -6.56
CA LEU A 120 15.47 -0.02 -5.76
C LEU A 120 15.42 0.84 -4.49
N THR A 121 14.21 1.20 -4.08
CA THR A 121 13.94 1.84 -2.79
C THR A 121 13.71 0.79 -1.69
N HIS A 122 13.95 1.15 -0.43
CA HIS A 122 13.59 0.32 0.73
C HIS A 122 14.09 -1.14 0.68
N VAL A 123 15.22 -1.40 0.02
CA VAL A 123 15.75 -2.76 -0.17
C VAL A 123 16.13 -3.39 1.16
N VAL A 124 15.65 -4.60 1.38
CA VAL A 124 16.08 -5.47 2.47
C VAL A 124 16.99 -6.58 1.94
N ALA A 125 16.59 -7.21 0.84
CA ALA A 125 17.39 -8.17 0.09
C ALA A 125 17.02 -8.10 -1.38
N SER A 126 17.96 -8.39 -2.27
CA SER A 126 17.69 -8.48 -3.72
C SER A 126 18.68 -9.41 -4.37
N CYS A 127 18.29 -10.02 -5.49
CA CYS A 127 19.21 -10.83 -6.29
C CYS A 127 18.81 -10.87 -7.76
N THR A 128 19.80 -11.15 -8.61
CA THR A 128 19.59 -11.53 -10.01
C THR A 128 19.60 -13.05 -10.07
N ALA A 129 18.50 -13.64 -10.53
CA ALA A 129 18.34 -15.09 -10.64
C ALA A 129 19.12 -15.65 -11.85
N GLY A 130 19.35 -16.96 -11.87
CA GLY A 130 20.09 -17.62 -12.95
C GLY A 130 19.47 -17.49 -14.35
N ASP A 131 18.17 -17.20 -14.44
CA ASP A 131 17.41 -16.96 -15.67
C ASP A 131 17.37 -15.47 -16.08
N GLY A 132 18.13 -14.62 -15.40
CA GLY A 132 18.22 -13.18 -15.65
C GLY A 132 17.00 -12.38 -15.18
N THR A 133 16.11 -12.94 -14.37
CA THR A 133 15.08 -12.16 -13.69
C THR A 133 15.58 -11.60 -12.36
N TYR A 134 14.86 -10.63 -11.83
CA TYR A 134 15.18 -9.92 -10.61
C TYR A 134 14.19 -10.26 -9.51
N TRP A 135 14.70 -10.48 -8.31
CA TRP A 135 13.90 -10.66 -7.10
C TRP A 135 14.31 -9.65 -6.05
N ALA A 136 13.33 -9.13 -5.30
CA ALA A 136 13.59 -8.25 -4.19
C ALA A 136 12.62 -8.46 -3.04
N LEU A 137 13.12 -8.19 -1.85
CA LEU A 137 12.37 -7.97 -0.64
C LEU A 137 12.55 -6.50 -0.24
N GLN A 138 11.42 -5.79 -0.08
CA GLN A 138 11.41 -4.38 0.30
C GLN A 138 10.69 -4.19 1.63
N GLY A 139 11.14 -3.22 2.41
CA GLY A 139 10.79 -3.06 3.82
C GLY A 139 10.52 -1.61 4.22
N TRP A 140 9.26 -1.25 4.46
CA TRP A 140 8.90 0.11 4.86
C TRP A 140 7.54 0.18 5.60
N LYS A 141 7.28 1.29 6.29
CA LYS A 141 6.09 1.46 7.15
C LYS A 141 4.88 1.93 6.34
N VAL A 142 4.20 0.97 5.71
CA VAL A 142 2.97 1.22 4.92
C VAL A 142 1.85 1.76 5.82
N GLY A 143 1.63 1.14 6.97
CA GLY A 143 0.49 1.38 7.86
C GLY A 143 0.56 2.64 8.74
N LEU A 144 1.43 3.62 8.44
CA LEU A 144 1.43 4.89 9.19
C LEU A 144 0.07 5.58 9.06
N PRO A 145 -0.43 6.21 10.14
CA PRO A 145 -1.67 7.00 10.05
C PRO A 145 -1.42 8.29 9.26
N ASP A 146 -2.41 8.69 8.48
CA ASP A 146 -2.40 9.94 7.73
C ASP A 146 -2.46 11.18 8.65
N LEU A 147 -2.39 12.36 8.04
CA LEU A 147 -2.46 13.67 8.69
C LEU A 147 -1.34 13.91 9.73
N GLY A 148 -0.20 13.27 9.51
CA GLY A 148 1.02 13.40 10.29
C GLY A 148 0.91 12.97 11.74
N PHE A 149 -0.07 12.13 12.06
CA PHE A 149 -0.16 11.55 13.40
C PHE A 149 1.03 10.61 13.64
N LEU A 150 1.47 10.54 14.90
CA LEU A 150 2.35 9.47 15.34
C LEU A 150 1.55 8.18 15.42
N PRO A 151 2.14 7.02 15.07
CA PRO A 151 1.43 5.74 15.15
C PRO A 151 1.05 5.42 16.60
N TRP A 152 -0.22 5.19 16.86
CA TRP A 152 -0.75 4.82 18.18
C TRP A 152 -1.12 3.33 18.29
N LEU A 153 -1.30 2.63 17.16
CA LEU A 153 -1.54 1.19 17.13
C LEU A 153 -0.24 0.41 16.87
N PRO A 154 -0.09 -0.81 17.41
CA PRO A 154 1.06 -1.67 17.14
C PRO A 154 1.30 -1.88 15.63
N ASP A 155 0.24 -2.15 14.87
CA ASP A 155 0.33 -2.45 13.43
C ASP A 155 0.80 -1.26 12.58
N GLN A 156 0.64 -0.03 13.09
CA GLN A 156 1.12 1.18 12.41
C GLN A 156 2.64 1.39 12.59
N LYS A 157 3.25 0.74 13.58
CA LYS A 157 4.66 0.94 13.96
C LYS A 157 5.63 0.06 13.20
N VAL A 158 5.12 -1.01 12.59
CA VAL A 158 5.93 -2.09 12.02
C VAL A 158 6.10 -1.94 10.50
N PRO A 159 7.30 -2.22 9.96
CA PRO A 159 7.47 -2.28 8.52
C PRO A 159 6.74 -3.50 7.95
N TRP A 160 6.27 -3.36 6.72
CA TRP A 160 5.79 -4.46 5.90
C TRP A 160 6.98 -5.00 5.09
N LEU A 161 7.03 -6.32 4.92
CA LEU A 161 7.99 -6.99 4.05
C LEU A 161 7.26 -7.46 2.79
N THR A 162 7.57 -6.86 1.63
CA THR A 162 6.94 -7.17 0.34
C THR A 162 7.90 -7.95 -0.54
N LEU A 163 7.36 -8.87 -1.35
CA LEU A 163 8.10 -9.65 -2.35
C LEU A 163 7.80 -9.15 -3.75
N SER A 164 8.85 -9.08 -4.57
CA SER A 164 8.82 -8.63 -5.95
C SER A 164 9.62 -9.59 -6.85
N HIS A 165 9.13 -9.82 -8.07
CA HIS A 165 9.79 -10.61 -9.12
C HIS A 165 9.49 -10.01 -10.49
N TRP A 166 10.52 -9.57 -11.20
CA TRP A 166 10.35 -8.88 -12.48
C TRP A 166 11.51 -9.12 -13.43
N ARG A 167 11.34 -8.68 -14.67
CA ARG A 167 12.39 -8.59 -15.68
C ARG A 167 12.27 -7.26 -16.41
N GLY A 168 13.42 -6.65 -16.72
CA GLY A 168 13.48 -5.37 -17.40
C GLY A 168 13.20 -4.21 -16.45
N GLU A 169 12.50 -3.20 -16.97
CA GLU A 169 12.25 -1.94 -16.26
C GLU A 169 11.24 -2.08 -15.11
N THR A 170 11.33 -1.16 -14.16
CA THR A 170 10.34 -1.00 -13.08
C THR A 170 9.19 -0.10 -13.54
N ALA A 171 8.16 0.03 -12.70
CA ALA A 171 7.21 1.11 -12.89
C ALA A 171 7.90 2.48 -12.73
N GLU A 172 7.31 3.49 -13.35
CA GLU A 172 7.80 4.86 -13.32
C GLU A 172 6.79 5.72 -12.55
N LEU A 173 7.30 6.47 -11.60
CA LEU A 173 6.54 7.42 -10.81
C LEU A 173 7.06 8.82 -11.12
N GLU A 174 6.34 9.49 -12.02
CA GLU A 174 6.54 10.90 -12.34
C GLU A 174 5.81 11.73 -11.28
N VAL A 175 6.51 12.68 -10.64
CA VAL A 175 5.93 13.54 -9.59
C VAL A 175 6.46 14.94 -9.73
N HIS A 176 5.53 15.88 -9.59
CA HIS A 176 5.74 17.31 -9.66
C HIS A 176 5.10 17.97 -8.45
N THR A 177 5.58 19.16 -8.12
CA THR A 177 5.01 20.03 -7.10
C THR A 177 4.56 21.32 -7.72
N ASP A 178 3.47 21.89 -7.23
CA ASP A 178 2.91 23.13 -7.77
C ASP A 178 2.03 23.81 -6.71
N TRP A 179 1.41 24.94 -7.05
CA TRP A 179 0.31 25.52 -6.31
C TRP A 179 -1.03 25.26 -7.01
N VAL A 180 -2.12 25.33 -6.24
CA VAL A 180 -3.48 25.05 -6.71
C VAL A 180 -4.47 26.05 -6.12
N TYR A 181 -5.55 26.30 -6.85
CA TYR A 181 -6.57 27.32 -6.58
C TYR A 181 -5.98 28.74 -6.55
N GLY A 182 -5.20 29.07 -7.58
CA GLY A 182 -4.56 30.37 -7.78
C GLY A 182 -3.51 30.65 -6.73
N GLY A 183 -2.57 29.73 -6.52
CA GLY A 183 -1.51 29.89 -5.54
C GLY A 183 -1.89 29.59 -4.09
N ARG A 184 -3.17 29.32 -3.80
CA ARG A 184 -3.69 29.28 -2.42
C ARG A 184 -3.16 28.10 -1.61
N PHE A 185 -2.97 26.95 -2.24
CA PHE A 185 -2.48 25.73 -1.60
C PHE A 185 -1.34 25.15 -2.40
N GLN A 186 -0.43 24.43 -1.76
CA GLN A 186 0.52 23.59 -2.49
C GLN A 186 -0.18 22.30 -2.92
N GLN A 187 0.33 21.70 -3.99
CA GLN A 187 -0.05 20.38 -4.46
C GLN A 187 1.17 19.55 -4.84
N VAL A 188 0.99 18.23 -4.78
CA VAL A 188 1.79 17.26 -5.53
C VAL A 188 0.89 16.62 -6.58
N PHE A 189 1.39 16.44 -7.78
CA PHE A 189 0.69 15.73 -8.84
C PHE A 189 1.66 14.91 -9.66
N GLY A 190 1.14 14.07 -10.55
CA GLY A 190 1.99 13.28 -11.42
C GLY A 190 1.28 12.08 -11.99
N ARG A 191 2.04 11.10 -12.44
CA ARG A 191 1.51 9.91 -13.12
C ARG A 191 2.31 8.66 -12.77
N LEU A 192 1.58 7.57 -12.54
CA LEU A 192 2.15 6.24 -12.37
C LEU A 192 1.98 5.43 -13.65
N THR A 193 3.08 4.97 -14.22
CA THR A 193 3.07 4.13 -15.42
C THR A 193 3.92 2.88 -15.25
N TYR A 194 3.68 1.89 -16.10
CA TYR A 194 4.52 0.71 -16.25
C TYR A 194 4.54 0.32 -17.72
N LEU A 195 5.75 0.26 -18.31
CA LEU A 195 5.95 0.03 -19.75
C LEU A 195 5.13 1.01 -20.60
N GLY A 196 5.18 2.30 -20.23
CA GLY A 196 4.46 3.39 -20.91
C GLY A 196 2.94 3.36 -20.75
N ARG A 197 2.38 2.44 -19.94
CA ARG A 197 0.93 2.31 -19.73
C ARG A 197 0.50 2.81 -18.36
N PRO A 198 -0.63 3.51 -18.26
CA PRO A 198 -1.14 4.02 -17.00
C PRO A 198 -1.51 2.90 -16.04
N VAL A 199 -1.15 3.06 -14.78
CA VAL A 199 -1.38 2.10 -13.71
C VAL A 199 -2.48 2.62 -12.81
N TYR A 200 -3.64 1.95 -12.80
CA TYR A 200 -4.81 2.38 -12.03
C TYR A 200 -5.74 1.23 -11.62
N GLY A 201 -6.59 1.47 -10.62
CA GLY A 201 -7.62 0.54 -10.15
C GLY A 201 -9.00 0.82 -10.75
N TYR A 202 -9.95 -0.07 -10.49
CA TYR A 202 -11.34 0.02 -10.96
C TYR A 202 -12.34 0.24 -9.83
N ARG A 203 -12.00 -0.13 -8.60
CA ARG A 203 -12.92 -0.08 -7.46
C ARG A 203 -12.19 0.28 -6.16
N THR A 204 -12.76 1.23 -5.44
CA THR A 204 -12.36 1.57 -4.08
C THR A 204 -13.54 1.41 -3.11
N THR A 205 -13.25 1.31 -1.82
CA THR A 205 -14.26 1.53 -0.78
C THR A 205 -14.74 2.98 -0.82
N ARG A 206 -15.78 3.30 -0.04
CA ARG A 206 -16.27 4.69 0.14
C ARG A 206 -15.19 5.65 0.65
N VAL A 207 -14.14 5.13 1.30
CA VAL A 207 -13.03 5.91 1.86
C VAL A 207 -11.74 5.79 1.05
N GLY A 208 -11.82 5.30 -0.19
CA GLY A 208 -10.69 5.33 -1.13
C GLY A 208 -9.73 4.14 -1.11
N ALA A 209 -9.96 3.13 -0.26
CA ALA A 209 -9.11 1.94 -0.22
C ALA A 209 -9.37 1.01 -1.44
N PRO A 210 -8.35 0.57 -2.20
CA PRO A 210 -8.54 -0.33 -3.34
C PRO A 210 -9.18 -1.68 -2.97
N THR A 211 -10.09 -2.16 -3.81
CA THR A 211 -10.81 -3.46 -3.63
C THR A 211 -10.68 -4.39 -4.83
N ASP A 212 -9.81 -4.03 -5.77
CA ASP A 212 -9.45 -4.83 -6.92
C ASP A 212 -7.94 -5.09 -6.94
N ARG A 213 -7.51 -6.03 -7.77
CA ARG A 213 -6.09 -6.46 -7.82
C ARG A 213 -5.20 -5.57 -8.67
N PHE A 214 -5.76 -4.55 -9.31
CA PHE A 214 -4.98 -3.52 -9.94
C PHE A 214 -4.71 -2.43 -8.92
N GLY A 215 -5.73 -1.69 -8.47
CA GLY A 215 -5.59 -0.51 -7.63
C GLY A 215 -4.58 -0.62 -6.49
N ARG A 216 -3.81 0.46 -6.27
CA ARG A 216 -2.85 0.57 -5.17
C ARG A 216 -2.85 2.00 -4.65
N LEU A 217 -2.43 2.15 -3.40
CA LEU A 217 -2.27 3.46 -2.77
C LEU A 217 -0.85 3.99 -3.06
N LEU A 218 -0.79 5.26 -3.42
CA LEU A 218 0.39 6.10 -3.34
C LEU A 218 0.40 6.71 -1.94
N TYR A 219 1.54 6.65 -1.27
CA TYR A 219 1.71 7.11 0.10
C TYR A 219 2.62 8.34 0.10
N LEU A 220 2.03 9.48 0.46
CA LEU A 220 2.72 10.75 0.53
C LEU A 220 3.20 11.00 1.96
N ASP A 221 4.51 11.04 2.14
CA ASP A 221 5.14 11.50 3.37
C ASP A 221 5.69 12.93 3.16
N THR A 222 5.68 13.72 4.24
CA THR A 222 6.20 15.08 4.31
C THR A 222 7.28 15.18 5.39
N LEU A 223 8.36 15.91 5.13
CA LEU A 223 9.48 16.12 6.05
C LEU A 223 9.37 17.49 6.73
N ASP A 224 9.43 17.49 8.07
CA ASP A 224 9.51 18.71 8.88
C ASP A 224 8.35 19.71 8.65
N ALA A 225 7.15 19.22 8.31
CA ALA A 225 5.98 20.08 8.19
C ALA A 225 5.67 20.77 9.53
N PRO A 226 5.56 22.11 9.60
CA PRO A 226 5.30 22.82 10.86
C PRO A 226 4.05 22.31 11.60
N ALA A 227 3.01 21.89 10.87
CA ALA A 227 1.80 21.34 11.45
C ALA A 227 2.00 19.96 12.13
N TYR A 228 3.05 19.21 11.76
CA TYR A 228 3.28 17.83 12.18
C TYR A 228 4.55 17.64 13.03
N GLY A 229 5.43 18.63 13.04
CA GLY A 229 6.71 18.61 13.74
C GLY A 229 7.84 17.95 12.96
N ARG A 230 8.96 17.73 13.64
CA ARG A 230 10.20 17.23 13.02
C ARG A 230 10.11 15.79 12.53
N GLY A 231 10.84 15.51 11.46
CA GLY A 231 11.00 14.21 10.82
C GLY A 231 9.94 13.91 9.77
N TRP A 232 10.07 12.75 9.13
CA TRP A 232 9.10 12.24 8.17
C TRP A 232 7.77 11.87 8.85
N ARG A 233 6.67 12.28 8.22
CA ARG A 233 5.29 12.04 8.66
C ARG A 233 4.42 11.73 7.44
N ARG A 234 3.50 10.77 7.55
CA ARG A 234 2.53 10.47 6.49
C ARG A 234 1.53 11.62 6.39
N GLU A 235 1.49 12.32 5.27
CA GLU A 235 0.45 13.31 4.96
C GLU A 235 -0.84 12.59 4.62
N ASN A 236 -0.80 11.70 3.61
CA ASN A 236 -1.99 11.01 3.13
C ASN A 236 -1.65 9.78 2.29
N SER A 237 -2.68 9.01 1.94
CA SER A 237 -2.63 7.97 0.92
C SER A 237 -3.81 8.09 -0.04
N PHE A 238 -3.56 7.87 -1.33
CA PHE A 238 -4.56 8.05 -2.38
C PHE A 238 -4.30 7.13 -3.57
N VAL A 239 -5.28 6.99 -4.47
CA VAL A 239 -5.16 6.16 -5.68
C VAL A 239 -4.90 7.03 -6.90
N SER A 240 -4.30 6.44 -7.93
CA SER A 240 -4.27 7.02 -9.27
C SER A 240 -5.64 6.91 -9.96
N HIS A 241 -5.91 7.87 -10.84
CA HIS A 241 -7.14 8.01 -11.58
C HIS A 241 -7.26 6.96 -12.69
N LYS A 242 -8.47 6.43 -12.83
CA LYS A 242 -8.80 5.41 -13.81
C LYS A 242 -8.60 5.95 -15.23
N GLY A 243 -7.84 5.21 -16.03
CA GLY A 243 -7.60 5.51 -17.44
C GLY A 243 -6.33 6.30 -17.71
N THR A 244 -5.94 7.20 -16.81
CA THR A 244 -4.79 8.11 -17.00
C THR A 244 -3.59 7.74 -16.12
N GLY A 245 -3.81 7.05 -14.99
CA GLY A 245 -2.74 6.79 -14.01
C GLY A 245 -2.29 8.04 -13.25
N VAL A 246 -2.96 9.17 -13.47
CA VAL A 246 -2.65 10.47 -12.88
C VAL A 246 -3.09 10.50 -11.43
N PHE A 247 -2.39 11.26 -10.60
CA PHE A 247 -2.84 11.62 -9.26
C PHE A 247 -2.55 13.10 -9.02
N CYS A 248 -3.34 13.72 -8.14
CA CYS A 248 -3.08 15.05 -7.62
C CYS A 248 -3.57 15.11 -6.18
N TYR A 249 -2.82 15.80 -5.34
CA TYR A 249 -3.14 16.00 -3.94
C TYR A 249 -2.77 17.41 -3.55
N GLY A 250 -3.76 18.19 -3.12
CA GLY A 250 -3.52 19.50 -2.50
C GLY A 250 -3.39 19.36 -0.99
N PHE A 251 -2.48 20.13 -0.41
CA PHE A 251 -2.24 20.13 1.04
C PHE A 251 -3.28 21.01 1.74
N TYR A 252 -4.27 20.40 2.38
CA TYR A 252 -5.37 21.10 3.06
C TYR A 252 -5.42 20.81 4.56
N ARG A 253 -6.23 21.61 5.27
CA ARG A 253 -6.69 21.24 6.61
C ARG A 253 -7.80 20.21 6.49
N HIS A 254 -7.62 19.07 7.14
CA HIS A 254 -8.60 17.99 7.16
C HIS A 254 -9.18 17.78 8.56
N ASN A 255 -10.47 17.46 8.63
CA ASN A 255 -11.07 16.94 9.85
C ASN A 255 -10.64 15.46 10.03
N PRO A 256 -9.82 15.14 11.05
CA PRO A 256 -9.22 13.82 11.19
C PRO A 256 -10.20 12.72 11.65
N THR A 257 -11.47 13.06 11.86
CA THR A 257 -12.52 12.09 12.22
C THR A 257 -13.57 11.91 11.11
N SER A 258 -13.25 12.30 9.87
CA SER A 258 -14.15 12.21 8.72
C SER A 258 -13.36 11.89 7.44
N GLY A 259 -14.05 11.59 6.34
CA GLY A 259 -13.40 11.43 5.02
C GLY A 259 -12.45 10.24 4.89
N GLY A 260 -12.55 9.25 5.80
CA GLY A 260 -11.65 8.09 5.81
C GLY A 260 -10.46 8.22 6.75
N TYR A 261 -10.20 9.41 7.31
CA TYR A 261 -9.14 9.60 8.29
C TYR A 261 -9.48 9.00 9.66
N ALA A 262 -8.44 8.61 10.37
CA ALA A 262 -8.51 8.16 11.75
C ALA A 262 -7.64 9.05 12.65
N ALA A 263 -8.17 9.42 13.81
CA ALA A 263 -7.45 10.16 14.83
C ALA A 263 -7.11 9.25 16.02
N PRO A 264 -6.06 9.56 16.79
CA PRO A 264 -5.79 8.86 18.04
C PRO A 264 -6.95 9.02 19.04
N PRO A 265 -7.09 8.10 20.01
CA PRO A 265 -8.09 8.21 21.06
C PRO A 265 -8.03 9.58 21.75
N ARG A 266 -9.20 10.14 22.08
CA ARG A 266 -9.37 11.44 22.75
C ARG A 266 -8.89 12.65 21.94
N TRP A 267 -8.73 12.54 20.62
CA TRP A 267 -8.52 13.72 19.79
C TRP A 267 -9.71 14.70 19.93
N PRO A 268 -9.45 15.98 20.28
CA PRO A 268 -10.51 16.93 20.55
C PRO A 268 -11.28 17.28 19.26
N ARG A 269 -12.60 17.44 19.36
CA ARG A 269 -13.48 17.80 18.25
C ARG A 269 -14.01 19.24 18.41
N PRO A 270 -13.99 20.09 17.37
CA PRO A 270 -13.49 19.88 16.01
C PRO A 270 -12.08 20.47 15.86
N HIS A 271 -11.01 19.68 16.00
CA HIS A 271 -9.64 20.15 15.72
C HIS A 271 -9.13 19.58 14.39
N PRO A 272 -9.15 20.35 13.29
CA PRO A 272 -8.53 19.96 12.03
C PRO A 272 -7.01 19.76 12.18
N ARG A 273 -6.45 18.96 11.28
CA ARG A 273 -5.01 18.71 11.13
C ARG A 273 -4.51 19.24 9.79
N GLY A 274 -3.24 19.61 9.75
CA GLY A 274 -2.57 20.06 8.53
C GLY A 274 -2.66 21.57 8.27
N PRO A 275 -2.33 22.02 7.06
CA PRO A 275 -1.79 21.21 5.96
C PRO A 275 -0.37 20.69 6.26
N GLY A 276 0.01 19.51 5.74
CA GLY A 276 1.37 18.98 5.91
C GLY A 276 2.40 19.52 4.91
N VAL A 277 2.36 20.82 4.62
CA VAL A 277 3.38 21.49 3.82
C VAL A 277 4.71 21.42 4.57
N GLY A 278 5.70 20.76 3.97
CA GLY A 278 7.00 20.49 4.57
C GLY A 278 8.14 20.89 3.65
N LYS A 279 9.37 20.60 4.07
CA LYS A 279 10.59 20.94 3.31
C LYS A 279 10.82 20.02 2.12
N ARG A 280 10.37 18.77 2.24
CA ARG A 280 10.52 17.73 1.22
C ARG A 280 9.32 16.79 1.27
N TYR A 281 9.04 16.19 0.14
CA TYR A 281 8.01 15.17 -0.02
C TYR A 281 8.64 13.86 -0.45
N ARG A 282 8.03 12.76 -0.04
CA ARG A 282 8.31 11.41 -0.55
C ARG A 282 7.01 10.77 -0.95
N LEU A 283 6.91 10.30 -2.19
CA LEU A 283 5.88 9.34 -2.57
C LEU A 283 6.50 7.95 -2.60
N THR A 284 5.85 6.99 -1.97
CA THR A 284 6.15 5.56 -2.14
C THR A 284 4.88 4.86 -2.61
N VAL A 285 5.01 4.00 -3.61
CA VAL A 285 3.90 3.21 -4.14
C VAL A 285 4.33 1.77 -4.35
N ALA A 286 3.41 0.87 -4.02
CA ALA A 286 3.63 -0.53 -4.26
C ALA A 286 3.52 -0.85 -5.76
N GLY A 287 4.50 -1.60 -6.28
CA GLY A 287 4.62 -1.86 -7.72
C GLY A 287 3.37 -2.55 -8.30
N PRO A 288 2.97 -2.28 -9.56
CA PRO A 288 1.88 -3.01 -10.19
C PRO A 288 2.17 -4.52 -10.25
N GLY A 289 1.16 -5.35 -9.99
CA GLY A 289 1.33 -6.80 -9.98
C GLY A 289 2.36 -7.24 -8.94
N VAL A 290 3.46 -7.83 -9.41
CA VAL A 290 4.58 -8.26 -8.56
C VAL A 290 5.90 -7.54 -8.90
N THR A 291 5.84 -6.37 -9.54
CA THR A 291 7.00 -5.51 -9.75
C THR A 291 7.43 -4.84 -8.44
N PRO A 292 8.65 -4.31 -8.32
CA PRO A 292 9.13 -3.70 -7.08
C PRO A 292 8.36 -2.44 -6.71
N ASP A 293 8.34 -2.15 -5.41
CA ASP A 293 7.93 -0.86 -4.87
C ASP A 293 8.88 0.22 -5.39
N ILE A 294 8.35 1.40 -5.68
CA ILE A 294 9.13 2.54 -6.18
C ILE A 294 8.85 3.77 -5.32
N SER A 295 9.83 4.68 -5.29
CA SER A 295 9.73 5.93 -4.55
C SER A 295 10.26 7.10 -5.38
N TRP A 296 9.69 8.26 -5.10
CA TRP A 296 10.21 9.55 -5.52
C TRP A 296 10.40 10.43 -4.29
N GLU A 297 11.42 11.28 -4.29
CA GLU A 297 11.59 12.34 -3.31
C GLU A 297 11.89 13.66 -4.01
N GLY A 298 11.30 14.76 -3.53
CA GLY A 298 11.53 16.10 -4.06
C GLY A 298 11.37 17.19 -3.01
N PRO A 299 11.70 18.45 -3.35
CA PRO A 299 11.51 19.57 -2.46
C PRO A 299 10.02 19.86 -2.24
N GLY A 300 9.69 20.45 -1.09
CA GLY A 300 8.44 21.17 -0.93
C GLY A 300 8.59 22.61 -1.40
N LEU A 301 7.48 23.27 -1.70
CA LEU A 301 7.49 24.65 -2.14
C LEU A 301 7.42 25.61 -0.95
N HIS A 302 7.72 26.88 -1.18
CA HIS A 302 7.32 27.98 -0.29
C HIS A 302 5.86 28.41 -0.56
N ALA A 303 5.40 29.45 0.12
CA ALA A 303 4.10 30.04 -0.17
C ALA A 303 4.18 30.83 -1.48
N TYR A 304 3.23 30.61 -2.38
CA TYR A 304 3.19 31.28 -3.68
C TYR A 304 3.18 32.81 -3.54
N SER A 305 3.95 33.48 -4.38
CA SER A 305 3.95 34.93 -4.54
C SER A 305 3.60 35.32 -5.98
N PRO A 306 2.42 35.91 -6.26
CA PRO A 306 2.09 36.38 -7.61
C PRO A 306 2.94 37.57 -8.06
N LYS A 307 3.76 38.13 -7.16
CA LYS A 307 4.71 39.22 -7.45
C LYS A 307 6.11 38.69 -7.76
N ASP A 308 6.36 37.41 -7.51
CA ASP A 308 7.62 36.76 -7.85
C ASP A 308 7.51 36.16 -9.26
N PRO A 309 8.24 36.70 -10.25
CA PRO A 309 8.17 36.17 -11.62
C PRO A 309 8.66 34.71 -11.72
N ALA A 310 9.50 34.24 -10.78
CA ALA A 310 9.93 32.85 -10.76
C ALA A 310 8.79 31.91 -10.34
N ASP A 311 8.00 32.29 -9.33
CA ASP A 311 6.82 31.53 -8.90
C ASP A 311 5.77 31.46 -10.01
N VAL A 312 5.49 32.59 -10.67
CA VAL A 312 4.54 32.65 -11.79
C VAL A 312 4.99 31.77 -12.95
N ALA A 313 6.28 31.83 -13.33
CA ALA A 313 6.81 31.02 -14.42
C ALA A 313 6.82 29.52 -14.09
N TYR A 314 7.16 29.17 -12.85
CA TYR A 314 7.14 27.80 -12.36
C TYR A 314 5.71 27.24 -12.36
N GLU A 315 4.76 27.95 -11.76
CA GLU A 315 3.33 27.55 -11.73
C GLU A 315 2.78 27.36 -13.16
N GLN A 316 3.11 28.25 -14.10
CA GLN A 316 2.70 28.09 -15.50
C GLN A 316 3.29 26.85 -16.17
N ALA A 317 4.56 26.52 -15.89
CA ALA A 317 5.20 25.33 -16.44
C ALA A 317 4.57 24.05 -15.88
N GLU A 318 4.35 23.99 -14.57
CA GLU A 318 3.74 22.82 -13.92
C GLU A 318 2.27 22.64 -14.32
N ASN A 319 1.52 23.73 -14.46
CA ASN A 319 0.15 23.70 -15.00
C ASN A 319 0.12 23.11 -16.41
N ALA A 320 1.08 23.47 -17.27
CA ALA A 320 1.17 22.92 -18.62
C ALA A 320 1.46 21.41 -18.61
N ILE A 321 2.29 20.94 -17.67
CA ILE A 321 2.53 19.49 -17.48
C ILE A 321 1.25 18.80 -17.03
N LEU A 322 0.56 19.34 -16.01
CA LEU A 322 -0.69 18.79 -15.49
C LEU A 322 -1.76 18.68 -16.59
N ASP A 323 -1.94 19.74 -17.37
CA ASP A 323 -2.89 19.79 -18.48
C ASP A 323 -2.55 18.80 -19.60
N SER A 324 -1.25 18.56 -19.85
CA SER A 324 -0.78 17.60 -20.86
C SER A 324 -1.29 16.18 -20.60
N TYR A 325 -1.56 15.84 -19.33
CA TYR A 325 -2.07 14.52 -18.96
C TYR A 325 -3.54 14.31 -19.34
N ARG A 326 -4.29 15.40 -19.62
CA ARG A 326 -5.71 15.37 -20.00
C ARG A 326 -6.60 14.63 -19.01
N ASP A 327 -6.26 14.70 -17.73
CA ASP A 327 -7.06 14.12 -16.65
C ASP A 327 -8.26 15.01 -16.31
N ARG A 328 -9.43 14.42 -16.08
CA ARG A 328 -10.66 15.20 -15.83
C ARG A 328 -10.79 15.69 -14.39
N LEU A 329 -10.07 15.06 -13.47
CA LEU A 329 -10.16 15.31 -12.03
C LEU A 329 -8.99 16.17 -11.56
N CYS A 330 -7.79 15.99 -12.13
CA CYS A 330 -6.62 16.82 -11.88
C CYS A 330 -6.46 17.89 -12.97
N ARG A 331 -7.09 19.05 -12.76
CA ARG A 331 -7.12 20.19 -13.70
C ARG A 331 -7.34 21.55 -13.03
N GLN A 332 -7.15 21.59 -11.72
CA GLN A 332 -7.28 22.83 -10.95
C GLN A 332 -5.88 23.43 -10.86
N HIS A 333 -5.81 24.75 -10.99
CA HIS A 333 -4.61 25.58 -10.89
C HIS A 333 -4.86 26.66 -9.84
#